data_AF-A0A522C755-F1
#
_entry.id   AF-A0A522C755-F1
#
_cell.length_a   1.000
_cell.length_b   1.000
_cell.length_c   1.000
_cell.angle_alpha   90.00
_cell.angle_beta   90.00
_cell.angle_gamma   90.00
#
_symmetry.space_group_name_H-M   'P 1'
#
loop_
_entity.id
_entity.type
_entity.pdbx_description
1 polymer ?
#
loop_
_entity_poly.entity_id
_entity_poly.type
_entity_poly.pdbx_seq_one_letter_code
_entity_poly.pdbx_strand_id
1 'polypeptide(L)'
;MNSDNLLRKQVVSEVKKKRLITFILIVLSFIYLCINLLIGDAGFLKYRELSGKKLNLEKKIAELEKENIQIKTRLKSLKENPFYAEKHAREEFGLARPDEYIFQYDR
;
A
#
# COMPACT_ATOMS: atom_id res chain seq x y z
N MET A 1 6.31 -59.05 -51.00
CA MET A 1 6.66 -57.67 -51.43
C MET A 1 6.11 -56.68 -50.41
N ASN A 2 6.94 -55.75 -49.95
CA ASN A 2 6.60 -54.48 -49.28
C ASN A 2 6.58 -54.39 -47.73
N SER A 3 7.46 -55.12 -47.04
CA SER A 3 7.79 -54.87 -45.61
C SER A 3 8.43 -53.50 -45.37
N ASP A 4 9.20 -52.98 -46.34
CA ASP A 4 9.85 -51.66 -46.26
C ASP A 4 8.86 -50.50 -46.13
N ASN A 5 7.65 -50.64 -46.68
CA ASN A 5 6.62 -49.60 -46.58
C ASN A 5 6.02 -49.50 -45.16
N LEU A 6 5.94 -50.61 -44.44
CA LEU A 6 5.39 -50.66 -43.09
C LEU A 6 6.37 -50.02 -42.08
N LEU A 7 7.65 -50.35 -42.20
CA LEU A 7 8.70 -49.78 -41.35
C LEU A 7 8.84 -48.26 -41.56
N ARG A 8 8.81 -47.78 -42.82
CA ARG A 8 8.82 -46.34 -43.12
C ARG A 8 7.62 -45.61 -42.55
N LYS A 9 6.41 -46.19 -42.67
CA LYS A 9 5.19 -45.60 -42.07
C LYS A 9 5.27 -45.56 -40.54
N GLN A 10 5.82 -46.60 -39.91
CA GLN A 10 6.01 -46.65 -38.47
C GLN A 10 7.00 -45.57 -37.99
N VAL A 11 8.18 -45.45 -38.63
CA VAL A 11 9.18 -44.42 -38.28
C VAL A 11 8.60 -43.01 -38.41
N VAL A 12 7.87 -42.71 -39.48
CA VAL A 12 7.23 -41.39 -39.67
C VAL A 12 6.19 -41.11 -38.58
N SER A 13 5.43 -42.12 -38.17
CA SER A 13 4.43 -41.95 -37.09
C SER A 13 5.08 -41.69 -35.72
N GLU A 14 6.19 -42.37 -35.42
CA GLU A 14 6.93 -42.19 -34.17
C GLU A 14 7.64 -40.82 -34.12
N VAL A 15 8.19 -40.35 -35.24
CA VAL A 15 8.77 -39.00 -35.34
C VAL A 15 7.70 -37.91 -35.15
N LYS A 16 6.50 -38.09 -35.73
CA LYS A 16 5.38 -37.16 -35.54
C LYS A 16 4.92 -37.11 -34.08
N LYS A 17 4.78 -38.27 -33.42
CA LYS A 17 4.44 -38.34 -31.99
C LYS A 17 5.49 -37.66 -31.13
N LYS A 18 6.78 -37.92 -31.35
CA LYS A 18 7.88 -37.29 -30.62
C LYS A 18 7.85 -35.77 -30.78
N ARG A 19 7.64 -35.26 -32.00
CA ARG A 19 7.52 -33.82 -32.28
C ARG A 19 6.30 -33.21 -31.56
N LEU A 20 5.17 -33.90 -31.53
CA LEU A 20 3.98 -33.45 -30.79
C LEU A 20 4.26 -33.35 -29.29
N ILE A 21 4.90 -34.36 -28.71
CA ILE A 21 5.28 -34.39 -27.29
C ILE A 21 6.25 -33.24 -26.97
N THR A 22 7.26 -33.01 -27.82
CA THR A 22 8.20 -31.89 -27.62
C THR A 22 7.48 -30.54 -27.69
N PHE A 23 6.55 -30.38 -28.64
CA PHE A 23 5.76 -29.16 -28.76
C PHE A 23 4.89 -28.92 -27.52
N ILE A 24 4.20 -29.95 -27.04
CA ILE A 24 3.38 -29.87 -25.83
C ILE A 24 4.24 -29.50 -24.61
N LEU A 25 5.42 -30.10 -24.45
CA LEU A 25 6.35 -29.76 -23.37
C LEU A 25 6.81 -28.30 -23.42
N ILE A 26 7.12 -27.79 -24.62
CA ILE A 26 7.50 -26.37 -24.80
C ILE A 26 6.34 -25.46 -24.41
N VAL A 27 5.12 -25.77 -24.86
CA VAL A 27 3.92 -24.97 -24.53
C VAL A 27 3.65 -24.99 -23.02
N LEU A 28 3.74 -26.16 -22.37
CA LEU A 28 3.59 -26.28 -20.92
C LEU A 28 4.65 -25.49 -20.15
N SER A 29 5.91 -25.57 -20.59
CA SER A 29 6.99 -24.78 -19.99
C SER A 29 6.76 -23.28 -20.16
N PHE A 30 6.24 -22.84 -21.30
CA PHE A 30 5.94 -21.44 -21.57
C PHE A 30 4.80 -20.95 -20.69
N ILE A 31 3.72 -21.74 -20.56
CA ILE A 31 2.59 -21.43 -19.67
C ILE A 31 3.07 -21.34 -18.22
N TYR A 32 3.91 -22.28 -17.76
CA TYR A 32 4.48 -22.24 -16.43
C TYR A 32 5.29 -20.97 -16.17
N LEU A 33 6.12 -20.55 -17.12
CA LEU A 33 6.87 -19.30 -17.05
C LEU A 33 5.95 -18.07 -17.01
N CYS A 34 4.91 -18.03 -17.86
CA CYS A 34 3.94 -16.94 -17.86
C CYS A 34 3.20 -16.82 -16.52
N ILE A 35 2.78 -17.94 -15.93
CA ILE A 35 2.13 -17.97 -14.62
C ILE A 35 3.07 -17.44 -13.54
N ASN A 36 4.31 -17.89 -13.50
CA ASN A 36 5.31 -17.41 -12.55
C ASN A 36 5.62 -15.92 -12.72
N LEU A 37 5.65 -15.42 -13.96
CA LEU A 37 5.90 -14.01 -14.23
C LEU A 37 4.72 -13.11 -13.83
N LEU A 38 3.49 -13.60 -13.99
CA LEU A 38 2.28 -12.85 -13.67
C LEU A 38 1.93 -12.90 -12.17
N ILE A 39 2.12 -14.05 -11.52
CA ILE A 39 1.67 -14.35 -10.16
C ILE A 39 2.82 -14.39 -9.14
N GLY A 40 4.07 -14.45 -9.59
CA GLY A 40 5.24 -14.46 -8.70
C GLY A 40 5.39 -13.18 -7.86
N ASP A 41 6.29 -13.21 -6.89
CA ASP A 41 6.49 -12.13 -5.92
C ASP A 41 6.85 -10.77 -6.52
N ALA A 42 7.43 -10.75 -7.72
CA ALA A 42 7.72 -9.55 -8.51
C ALA A 42 6.71 -9.31 -9.66
N GLY A 43 5.55 -9.97 -9.62
CA GLY A 43 4.56 -9.94 -10.68
C GLY A 43 3.97 -8.55 -10.90
N PHE A 44 3.61 -8.27 -12.15
CA PHE A 44 3.08 -6.98 -12.60
C PHE A 44 1.85 -6.52 -11.80
N LEU A 45 1.02 -7.47 -11.35
CA LEU A 45 -0.15 -7.20 -10.51
C LEU A 45 0.24 -6.61 -9.15
N LYS A 46 1.22 -7.22 -8.47
CA LYS A 46 1.70 -6.77 -7.17
C LYS A 46 2.40 -5.42 -7.26
N TYR A 47 3.14 -5.18 -8.36
CA TYR A 47 3.73 -3.87 -8.64
C TYR A 47 2.67 -2.76 -8.80
N ARG A 48 1.57 -3.03 -9.52
CA ARG A 48 0.47 -2.05 -9.66
C ARG A 48 -0.22 -1.77 -8.34
N GLU A 49 -0.46 -2.80 -7.52
CA GLU A 49 -1.06 -2.62 -6.20
C GLU A 49 -0.14 -1.82 -5.27
N LEU A 50 1.16 -2.14 -5.23
CA LEU A 50 2.15 -1.40 -4.43
C LEU A 50 2.25 0.06 -4.87
N SER A 51 2.26 0.32 -6.18
CA SER A 51 2.32 1.68 -6.72
C SER A 51 1.11 2.50 -6.31
N GLY A 52 -0.09 1.89 -6.33
CA GLY A 52 -1.31 2.53 -5.84
C GLY A 52 -1.27 2.82 -4.33
N LYS A 53 -0.80 1.86 -3.53
CA LYS A 53 -0.61 2.03 -2.08
C LYS A 53 0.39 3.13 -1.75
N LYS A 54 1.51 3.19 -2.49
CA LYS A 54 2.53 4.24 -2.34
C LYS A 54 1.93 5.63 -2.55
N LEU A 55 1.21 5.83 -3.66
CA LEU A 55 0.55 7.11 -3.96
C LEU A 55 -0.48 7.51 -2.90
N ASN A 56 -1.24 6.55 -2.36
CA ASN A 56 -2.22 6.84 -1.30
C ASN A 56 -1.52 7.25 0.01
N LEU A 57 -0.45 6.56 0.38
CA LEU A 57 0.35 6.89 1.56
C LEU A 57 0.99 8.27 1.43
N GLU A 58 1.57 8.60 0.27
CA GLU A 58 2.14 9.93 0.02
C GLU A 58 1.09 11.04 0.16
N LYS A 59 -0.12 10.83 -0.36
CA LYS A 59 -1.24 11.78 -0.18
C LYS A 59 -1.62 11.95 1.28
N LYS A 60 -1.75 10.85 2.03
CA LYS A 60 -2.06 10.90 3.47
C LYS A 60 -0.99 11.62 4.27
N ILE A 61 0.29 11.41 3.95
CA ILE A 61 1.40 12.13 4.60
C ILE A 61 1.26 13.62 4.36
N ALA A 62 1.02 14.03 3.10
CA ALA A 62 0.86 15.44 2.76
C ALA A 62 -0.36 16.09 3.45
N GLU A 63 -1.49 15.37 3.53
CA GLU A 63 -2.67 15.84 4.27
C GLU A 63 -2.39 15.99 5.77
N LEU A 64 -1.79 14.98 6.40
CA LEU A 64 -1.43 15.01 7.82
C LEU A 64 -0.40 16.10 8.14
N GLU A 65 0.58 16.33 7.27
CA GLU A 65 1.54 17.43 7.43
C GLU A 65 0.84 18.79 7.39
N LYS A 66 -0.11 18.97 6.47
CA LYS A 66 -0.91 20.20 6.38
C LYS A 66 -1.75 20.42 7.63
N GLU A 67 -2.41 19.38 8.13
CA GLU A 67 -3.16 19.43 9.39
C GLU A 67 -2.25 19.77 10.57
N ASN A 68 -1.07 19.15 10.64
CA ASN A 68 -0.11 19.40 11.71
C ASN A 68 0.39 20.85 11.70
N ILE A 69 0.67 21.42 10.52
CA ILE A 69 1.02 22.84 10.37
C ILE A 69 -0.13 23.74 10.85
N GLN A 70 -1.37 23.44 10.48
CA GLN A 70 -2.54 24.21 10.91
C GLN A 70 -2.73 24.17 12.43
N ILE A 71 -2.66 22.98 13.03
CA ILE A 71 -2.77 22.80 14.48
C ILE A 71 -1.64 23.55 15.19
N LYS A 72 -0.38 23.42 14.74
CA LYS A 72 0.74 24.16 15.32
C LYS A 72 0.56 25.67 15.23
N THR A 73 0.04 26.16 14.11
CA THR A 73 -0.23 27.60 13.93
C THR A 73 -1.32 28.07 14.90
N ARG A 74 -2.40 27.32 15.05
CA ARG A 74 -3.45 27.59 16.04
C ARG A 74 -2.88 27.59 17.45
N LEU A 75 -2.09 26.57 17.80
CA LEU A 75 -1.50 26.41 19.11
C LEU A 75 -0.50 27.53 19.43
N LYS A 76 0.24 28.02 18.43
CA LYS A 76 1.10 29.19 18.55
C LYS A 76 0.28 30.46 18.80
N SER A 77 -0.81 30.68 18.05
CA SER A 77 -1.70 31.83 18.27
C SER A 77 -2.40 31.80 19.64
N LEU A 78 -2.73 30.61 20.15
CA LEU A 78 -3.29 30.41 21.49
C LEU A 78 -2.25 30.66 22.59
N LYS A 79 -1.00 30.23 22.39
CA LYS A 79 0.10 30.43 23.35
C LYS A 79 0.63 31.86 23.39
N GLU A 80 0.65 32.55 22.25
CA GLU A 80 1.13 33.94 22.17
C GLU A 80 0.18 34.95 22.82
N ASN A 81 -1.04 34.53 23.14
CA ASN A 81 -2.02 35.40 23.80
C ASN A 81 -2.17 35.01 25.28
N PRO A 82 -1.38 35.61 26.20
CA PRO A 82 -1.39 35.27 27.62
C PRO A 82 -2.77 35.40 28.27
N PHE A 83 -3.67 36.20 27.69
CA PHE A 83 -5.06 36.32 28.10
C PHE A 83 -5.83 34.99 28.04
N TYR A 84 -5.60 34.14 27.03
CA TYR A 84 -6.29 32.86 26.91
C TYR A 84 -5.79 31.85 27.94
N ALA A 85 -4.49 31.84 28.22
CA ALA A 85 -3.91 31.01 29.27
C ALA A 85 -4.42 31.42 30.65
N GLU A 86 -4.47 32.73 30.93
CA GLU A 86 -5.00 33.29 32.17
C GLU A 86 -6.49 33.01 32.33
N LYS A 87 -7.28 33.18 31.27
CA LYS A 87 -8.72 32.87 31.26
C LYS A 87 -8.98 31.40 31.56
N HIS A 88 -8.26 30.49 30.91
CA HIS A 88 -8.41 29.05 31.14
C HIS A 88 -7.99 28.64 32.56
N ALA A 89 -6.92 29.24 33.09
CA ALA A 89 -6.49 29.03 34.49
C ALA A 89 -7.55 29.50 35.50
N ARG A 90 -8.23 30.62 35.21
CA ARG A 90 -9.31 31.18 36.04
C ARG A 90 -10.60 30.37 35.97
N GLU A 91 -11.04 29.98 34.77
CA GLU A 91 -12.33 29.32 34.56
C GLU A 91 -12.30 27.82 34.93
N GLU A 92 -11.26 27.09 34.52
CA GLU A 92 -11.20 25.63 34.75
C GLU A 92 -10.53 25.25 36.07
N PHE A 93 -9.54 26.04 36.51
CA PHE A 93 -8.73 25.72 37.69
C PHE A 93 -8.98 26.66 38.86
N GLY A 94 -9.80 27.71 38.69
CA GLY A 94 -10.09 28.69 39.75
C GLY A 94 -8.84 29.43 40.24
N LEU A 95 -7.78 29.50 39.45
CA LEU A 95 -6.51 30.11 39.86
C LEU A 95 -6.59 31.64 39.79
N ALA A 96 -6.09 32.31 40.82
CA ALA A 96 -5.99 33.76 40.91
C ALA A 96 -4.53 34.16 41.18
N ARG A 97 -4.15 35.40 40.84
CA ARG A 97 -2.82 35.92 41.19
C ARG A 97 -2.68 36.06 42.72
N PRO A 98 -1.45 36.13 43.27
CA PRO A 98 -1.23 36.26 44.71
C PRO A 98 -1.91 37.49 45.34
N ASP A 99 -2.21 38.51 44.55
CA ASP A 99 -2.86 39.77 44.93
C ASP A 99 -4.39 39.80 44.67
N GLU A 100 -4.97 38.70 44.18
CA GLU A 100 -6.38 38.59 43.81
C GLU A 100 -7.16 37.68 44.76
N TYR A 101 -8.41 38.04 45.07
CA TYR A 101 -9.31 37.25 45.93
C TYR A 101 -10.39 36.54 45.11
N ILE A 102 -10.61 35.26 45.37
CA ILE A 102 -11.65 34.46 44.73
C ILE A 102 -12.90 34.47 45.62
N PHE A 103 -14.00 35.00 45.12
CA PHE A 103 -15.30 34.99 45.81
C PHE A 103 -16.15 33.83 45.27
N GLN A 104 -16.30 32.77 46.06
CA GLN A 104 -17.27 31.72 45.80
C GLN A 104 -18.54 32.02 46.63
N TYR A 105 -19.67 32.08 45.94
CA TYR A 105 -20.98 32.21 46.59
C TYR A 105 -21.59 30.81 46.71
N ASP A 106 -21.94 30.40 47.93
CA ASP A 106 -22.80 29.23 48.13
C ASP A 106 -24.16 29.50 47.47
N ARG A 107 -24.66 28.49 46.77
CA ARG A 107 -25.90 28.59 45.99
C ARG A 107 -27.14 28.58 46.89
#